data_AF-A0A090QY95-F1
#
_entry.id   AF-A0A090QY95-F1
#
_cell.length_a   1.000
_cell.length_b   1.000
_cell.length_c   1.000
_cell.angle_alpha   90.00
_cell.angle_beta   90.00
_cell.angle_gamma   90.00
#
_symmetry.space_group_name_H-M   'P 1'
#
loop_
_entity.id
_entity.type
_entity.pdbx_description
1 polymer ?
#
loop_
_entity_poly.entity_id
_entity_poly.type
_entity_poly.pdbx_seq_one_letter_code
_entity_poly.pdbx_strand_id
1 'polypeptide(L)'
;MAFPTSEQALTSVQHGTTDAYIGNAIALDEMRNHANGSPSLLLNLLHDVPYERLYIAGHKQQGALIGRINQALSKISQPEMNQIYNTWLSASQRKMLSHQSLLNLTEEEVQWLAQHNTLKVAYHPNDYPYQFTDSNGQMAGMSADLLRLLAQQLNITLVTVG
;
A
#
# COMPACT_ATOMS: atom_id res chain seq x y z
N MET A 1 -16.88 -15.73 15.17
CA MET A 1 -16.12 -16.73 15.96
C MET A 1 -14.74 -16.15 16.24
N ALA A 2 -14.12 -16.47 17.38
CA ALA A 2 -12.75 -16.07 17.67
C ALA A 2 -11.85 -17.31 17.60
N PHE A 3 -10.72 -17.20 16.89
CA PHE A 3 -9.73 -18.27 16.80
C PHE A 3 -8.54 -17.93 17.71
N PRO A 4 -7.98 -18.91 18.44
CA PRO A 4 -6.79 -18.73 19.28
C PRO A 4 -5.54 -18.29 18.51
N THR A 5 -5.40 -18.69 17.24
CA THR A 5 -4.22 -18.35 16.42
C THR A 5 -4.64 -17.97 15.00
N SER A 6 -3.81 -17.16 14.33
CA SER A 6 -3.95 -16.83 12.92
C SER A 6 -3.99 -18.09 12.04
N GLU A 7 -3.21 -19.11 12.40
CA GLU A 7 -3.17 -20.40 11.70
C GLU A 7 -4.51 -21.13 11.77
N GLN A 8 -5.11 -21.20 12.95
CA GLN A 8 -6.44 -21.81 13.09
C GLN A 8 -7.50 -21.01 12.34
N ALA A 9 -7.41 -19.67 12.35
CA ALA A 9 -8.30 -18.81 11.59
C ALA A 9 -8.18 -19.08 10.07
N LEU A 10 -6.96 -19.11 9.53
CA LEU A 10 -6.72 -19.39 8.12
C LEU A 10 -7.20 -20.79 7.72
N THR A 11 -6.87 -21.81 8.51
CA THR A 11 -7.30 -23.19 8.28
C THR A 11 -8.82 -23.33 8.30
N SER A 12 -9.54 -22.56 9.12
CA SER A 12 -11.01 -22.57 9.13
C SER A 12 -11.62 -22.09 7.80
N VAL A 13 -10.96 -21.15 7.11
CA VAL A 13 -11.34 -20.68 5.77
C VAL A 13 -11.00 -21.74 4.73
N GLN A 14 -9.82 -22.38 4.83
CA GLN A 14 -9.43 -23.49 3.94
C GLN A 14 -10.42 -24.65 3.99
N HIS A 15 -10.97 -24.96 5.17
CA HIS A 15 -11.96 -26.01 5.37
C HIS A 15 -13.41 -25.56 5.09
N GLY A 16 -13.65 -24.31 4.69
CA GLY A 16 -14.98 -23.79 4.37
C GLY A 16 -15.90 -23.62 5.58
N THR A 17 -15.36 -23.63 6.81
CA THR A 17 -16.13 -23.38 8.04
C THR A 17 -16.25 -21.88 8.38
N THR A 18 -15.46 -21.05 7.71
CA THR A 18 -15.45 -19.58 7.81
C THR A 18 -15.33 -18.99 6.42
N ASP A 19 -16.06 -17.92 6.11
CA ASP A 19 -16.07 -17.31 4.77
C ASP A 19 -14.79 -16.50 4.46
N ALA A 20 -14.25 -15.80 5.46
CA ALA A 20 -13.08 -14.94 5.31
C ALA A 20 -12.30 -14.77 6.61
N TYR A 21 -11.00 -14.48 6.48
CA TYR A 21 -10.12 -14.11 7.59
C TYR A 21 -9.39 -12.80 7.25
N ILE A 22 -9.44 -11.84 8.18
CA ILE A 22 -8.73 -10.57 8.10
C ILE A 22 -7.57 -10.62 9.09
N GLY A 23 -6.36 -10.39 8.60
CA GLY A 23 -5.16 -10.39 9.43
C GLY A 23 -3.97 -9.72 8.74
N ASN A 24 -2.83 -9.78 9.41
CA ASN A 24 -1.59 -9.20 8.90
C ASN A 24 -1.17 -9.83 7.56
N ALA A 25 -1.07 -9.01 6.52
CA ALA A 25 -0.82 -9.47 5.15
C ALA A 25 0.53 -10.20 4.97
N ILE A 26 1.57 -9.78 5.69
CA ILE A 26 2.90 -10.41 5.61
C ILE A 26 2.85 -11.80 6.23
N ALA A 27 2.26 -11.92 7.42
CA ALA A 27 2.05 -13.21 8.06
C ALA A 27 1.17 -14.14 7.22
N LEU A 28 0.12 -13.60 6.59
CA LEU A 28 -0.75 -14.36 5.69
C LEU A 28 -0.04 -14.84 4.44
N ASP A 29 0.81 -14.02 3.81
CA ASP A 29 1.61 -14.46 2.66
C ASP A 29 2.55 -15.60 3.05
N GLU A 30 3.19 -15.49 4.23
CA GLU A 30 4.06 -16.53 4.76
C GLU A 30 3.31 -17.86 4.99
N MET A 31 2.20 -17.80 5.72
CA MET A 31 1.39 -18.96 6.05
C MET A 31 0.82 -19.63 4.80
N ARG A 32 0.43 -18.83 3.80
CA ARG A 32 -0.02 -19.35 2.50
C ARG A 32 1.10 -20.08 1.77
N ASN A 33 2.31 -19.51 1.75
CA ASN A 33 3.46 -20.09 1.05
C ASN A 33 4.00 -21.36 1.75
N HIS A 34 3.81 -21.48 3.07
CA HIS A 34 4.18 -22.65 3.86
C HIS A 34 3.06 -23.69 4.02
N ALA A 35 1.83 -23.37 3.64
CA ALA A 35 0.72 -24.32 3.65
C ALA A 35 0.91 -25.35 2.53
N ASN A 36 1.40 -26.54 2.88
CA ASN A 36 1.48 -27.67 1.97
C ASN A 36 0.07 -28.05 1.46
N GLY A 37 -0.24 -27.67 0.22
CA GLY A 37 -1.27 -28.35 -0.57
C GLY A 37 -2.69 -27.81 -0.54
N SER A 38 -2.94 -26.52 -0.34
CA SER A 38 -4.28 -25.95 -0.61
C SER A 38 -4.26 -24.95 -1.78
N PRO A 39 -4.90 -25.29 -2.92
CA PRO A 39 -5.16 -24.33 -3.97
C PRO A 39 -6.34 -23.41 -3.57
N SER A 40 -6.33 -22.19 -4.12
CA SER A 40 -7.47 -21.25 -4.26
C SER A 40 -7.92 -20.37 -3.08
N LEU A 41 -7.07 -20.06 -2.08
CA LEU A 41 -7.31 -18.87 -1.25
C LEU A 41 -6.81 -17.60 -1.97
N LEU A 42 -7.73 -16.68 -2.24
CA LEU A 42 -7.40 -15.35 -2.74
C LEU A 42 -6.97 -14.46 -1.56
N LEU A 43 -5.78 -13.88 -1.67
CA LEU A 43 -5.31 -12.86 -0.74
C LEU A 43 -5.55 -11.49 -1.36
N ASN A 44 -6.46 -10.72 -0.75
CA ASN A 44 -6.73 -9.34 -1.14
C ASN A 44 -6.17 -8.40 -0.08
N LEU A 45 -5.33 -7.46 -0.51
CA LEU A 45 -4.83 -6.39 0.35
C LEU A 45 -5.91 -5.33 0.52
N LEU A 46 -6.25 -5.02 1.77
CA LEU A 46 -7.21 -3.97 2.10
C LEU A 46 -6.46 -2.64 2.25
N HIS A 47 -6.41 -1.85 1.17
CA HIS A 47 -5.66 -0.59 1.14
C HIS A 47 -6.37 0.55 1.90
N ASP A 48 -7.69 0.45 2.10
CA ASP A 48 -8.50 1.48 2.77
C ASP A 48 -8.51 1.33 4.30
N VAL A 49 -7.90 0.25 4.82
CA VAL A 49 -7.75 0.01 6.26
C VAL A 49 -6.41 0.62 6.70
N PRO A 50 -6.37 1.38 7.81
CA PRO A 50 -5.13 1.96 8.30
C PRO A 50 -4.06 0.88 8.49
N TYR A 51 -2.86 1.14 7.97
CA TYR A 51 -1.72 0.25 8.12
C TYR A 51 -1.46 -0.07 9.59
N GLU A 52 -1.24 -1.34 9.89
CA GLU A 52 -0.73 -1.76 11.18
C GLU A 52 0.66 -1.15 11.39
N ARG A 53 0.76 -0.19 12.31
CA ARG A 53 2.05 0.32 12.79
C ARG A 53 2.38 -0.39 14.08
N LEU A 54 3.45 -1.19 14.04
CA LEU A 54 4.00 -1.82 15.23
C LEU A 54 4.94 -0.85 15.93
N TYR A 55 4.82 -0.80 17.25
CA TYR A 55 5.66 0.03 18.11
C TYR A 55 6.26 -0.82 19.22
N ILE A 56 7.44 -0.44 19.67
CA ILE A 56 8.04 -1.03 20.86
C ILE A 56 7.37 -0.41 22.08
N ALA A 57 6.75 -1.26 22.91
CA ALA A 57 6.14 -0.86 24.17
C ALA A 57 7.04 -1.25 25.35
N GLY A 58 6.99 -0.46 26.43
CA GLY A 58 7.70 -0.74 27.68
C GLY A 58 6.96 -0.18 28.87
N HIS A 59 7.45 -0.49 30.07
CA HIS A 59 6.82 -0.03 31.31
C HIS A 59 6.78 1.51 31.36
N LYS A 60 5.69 2.09 31.87
CA LYS A 60 5.47 3.56 31.88
C LYS A 60 6.62 4.34 32.54
N GLN A 61 7.29 3.76 33.53
CA GLN A 61 8.43 4.37 34.23
C GLN A 61 9.75 4.35 33.42
N GLN A 62 9.82 3.59 32.34
CA GLN A 62 11.01 3.43 31.50
C GLN A 62 10.97 4.34 30.25
N GLY A 63 10.30 5.49 30.33
CA GLY A 63 10.18 6.42 29.20
C GLY A 63 11.53 6.83 28.59
N ALA A 64 12.57 6.98 29.42
CA ALA A 64 13.92 7.28 28.95
C ALA A 64 14.52 6.15 28.07
N LEU A 65 14.23 4.88 28.37
CA LEU A 65 14.66 3.74 27.55
C LEU A 65 13.93 3.73 26.21
N ILE A 66 12.61 3.90 26.23
CA ILE A 66 11.80 4.01 25.00
C ILE A 66 12.30 5.17 24.13
N GLY A 67 12.62 6.31 24.74
CA GLY A 67 13.22 7.45 24.04
C GLY A 67 14.54 7.09 23.33
N ARG A 68 15.44 6.37 24.01
CA ARG A 68 16.71 5.91 23.42
C ARG A 68 16.50 4.90 22.29
N ILE A 69 15.54 3.99 22.44
CA ILE A 69 15.17 3.03 21.39
C ILE A 69 14.65 3.77 20.16
N ASN A 70 13.73 4.72 20.32
CA ASN A 70 13.21 5.51 19.20
C ASN A 70 14.32 6.33 18.51
N GLN A 71 15.25 6.92 19.28
CA GLN A 71 16.42 7.60 18.73
C GLN A 71 17.37 6.67 17.98
N ALA A 72 17.48 5.41 18.38
CA ALA A 72 18.26 4.41 17.65
C ALA A 72 17.56 3.99 16.36
N LEU A 73 16.24 3.73 16.43
CA LEU A 73 15.42 3.38 15.27
C LEU A 73 15.41 4.50 14.22
N SER A 74 15.36 5.77 14.64
CA SER A 74 15.37 6.91 13.71
C SER A 74 16.71 7.11 12.98
N LYS A 75 17.77 6.42 13.42
CA LYS A 75 19.09 6.46 12.77
C LYS A 75 19.28 5.36 11.73
N ILE A 76 18.35 4.41 11.64
CA ILE A 76 18.41 3.35 10.62
C ILE A 76 18.20 4.01 9.26
N SER A 77 19.23 3.93 8.42
CA SER A 77 19.18 4.49 7.07
C SER A 77 18.32 3.63 6.14
N GLN A 78 17.85 4.20 5.03
CA GLN A 78 17.06 3.46 4.04
C GLN A 78 17.82 2.22 3.48
N PRO A 79 19.13 2.28 3.17
CA PRO A 79 19.89 1.11 2.76
C PRO A 79 19.92 -0.01 3.82
N GLU A 80 20.13 0.34 5.10
CA GLU A 80 20.11 -0.63 6.20
C GLU A 80 18.71 -1.24 6.37
N MET A 81 17.66 -0.43 6.27
CA MET A 81 16.28 -0.92 6.31
C MET A 81 15.99 -1.89 5.16
N ASN A 82 16.46 -1.57 3.95
CA ASN A 82 16.33 -2.46 2.80
C ASN A 82 17.08 -3.79 3.01
N GLN A 83 18.25 -3.77 3.65
CA GLN A 83 18.98 -4.99 4.02
C GLN A 83 18.19 -5.85 5.03
N ILE A 84 17.57 -5.22 6.03
CA ILE A 84 16.70 -5.91 6.99
C ILE A 84 15.55 -6.58 6.24
N TYR A 85 14.84 -5.86 5.37
CA TYR A 85 13.76 -6.43 4.56
C TYR A 85 14.23 -7.56 3.64
N ASN A 86 15.40 -7.43 3.03
CA ASN A 86 15.96 -8.48 2.17
C ASN A 86 16.36 -9.73 2.95
N THR A 87 16.71 -9.59 4.24
CA THR A 87 17.08 -10.71 5.10
C THR A 87 15.86 -11.51 5.56
N TRP A 88 14.78 -10.82 5.91
CA TRP A 88 13.66 -11.44 6.63
C TRP A 88 12.39 -11.65 5.80
N LEU A 89 12.27 -11.02 4.63
CA LEU A 89 11.05 -11.05 3.83
C LEU A 89 11.30 -11.64 2.45
N SER A 90 10.30 -12.30 1.90
CA SER A 90 10.28 -12.75 0.51
C SER A 90 10.15 -11.56 -0.46
N ALA A 91 10.39 -11.80 -1.76
CA ALA A 91 10.19 -10.77 -2.78
C ALA A 91 8.71 -10.31 -2.87
N SER A 92 7.74 -11.23 -2.67
CA SER A 92 6.31 -10.88 -2.64
C SER A 92 5.99 -9.99 -1.44
N GLN A 93 6.46 -10.35 -0.24
CA GLN A 93 6.24 -9.59 0.99
C GLN A 93 6.86 -8.18 0.91
N ARG A 94 8.07 -8.03 0.36
CA ARG A 94 8.67 -6.70 0.16
C ARG A 94 7.84 -5.82 -0.78
N LYS A 95 7.26 -6.40 -1.83
CA LYS A 95 6.35 -5.66 -2.73
C LYS A 95 5.07 -5.22 -2.00
N MET A 96 4.61 -5.96 -1.00
CA MET A 96 3.47 -5.55 -0.17
C MET A 96 3.83 -4.35 0.72
N LEU A 97 5.06 -4.29 1.25
CA LEU A 97 5.53 -3.15 2.05
C LEU A 97 5.77 -1.89 1.23
N SER A 98 6.16 -2.02 -0.04
CA SER A 98 6.37 -0.87 -0.93
C SER A 98 5.08 -0.20 -1.41
N HIS A 99 3.90 -0.71 -1.00
CA HIS A 99 2.61 -0.04 -1.22
C HIS A 99 2.27 0.98 -0.13
N GLN A 100 3.22 1.36 0.74
CA GLN A 100 3.10 2.60 1.51
C GLN A 100 3.02 3.76 0.53
N SER A 101 1.82 4.34 0.36
CA SER A 101 1.54 5.53 -0.45
C SER A 101 2.39 5.57 -1.73
N LEU A 102 1.89 5.01 -2.84
CA LEU A 102 2.58 4.88 -4.13
C LEU A 102 3.29 6.17 -4.62
N LEU A 103 3.00 7.32 -4.02
CA LEU A 103 3.52 8.63 -4.39
C LEU A 103 4.41 9.30 -3.32
N ASN A 104 4.70 8.66 -2.17
CA ASN A 104 5.58 9.16 -1.09
C ASN A 104 5.55 10.69 -0.90
N LEU A 105 4.34 11.25 -0.78
CA LEU A 105 4.16 12.69 -0.75
C LEU A 105 4.78 13.28 0.52
N THR A 106 5.46 14.41 0.36
CA THR A 106 5.91 15.25 1.47
C THR A 106 4.71 15.86 2.20
N GLU A 107 4.92 16.31 3.45
CA GLU A 107 3.86 17.01 4.20
C GLU A 107 3.34 18.25 3.47
N GLU A 108 4.23 18.96 2.77
CA GLU A 108 3.89 20.13 1.95
C GLU A 108 2.97 19.75 0.78
N GLU A 109 3.25 18.65 0.08
CA GLU A 109 2.43 18.17 -1.04
C GLU A 109 1.06 17.68 -0.57
N VAL A 110 0.98 17.00 0.58
CA VAL A 110 -0.30 16.58 1.17
C VAL A 110 -1.16 17.78 1.52
N GLN A 111 -0.57 18.81 2.15
CA GLN A 111 -1.29 20.04 2.47
C GLN A 111 -1.73 20.80 1.22
N TRP A 112 -0.88 20.83 0.20
CA TRP A 112 -1.20 21.47 -1.07
C TRP A 112 -2.38 20.77 -1.76
N LEU A 113 -2.37 19.44 -1.84
CA LEU A 113 -3.44 18.65 -2.44
C LEU A 113 -4.77 18.82 -1.69
N ALA A 114 -4.75 18.92 -0.36
CA ALA A 114 -5.95 19.17 0.43
C ALA A 114 -6.66 20.49 0.07
N GLN A 115 -5.94 21.45 -0.51
CA GLN A 115 -6.47 22.73 -0.98
C GLN A 115 -6.78 22.72 -2.50
N HIS A 116 -6.31 21.70 -3.23
CA HIS A 116 -6.34 21.64 -4.69
C HIS A 116 -6.91 20.31 -5.20
N ASN A 117 -8.12 19.97 -4.76
CA ASN A 117 -8.82 18.73 -5.14
C ASN A 117 -9.17 18.62 -6.64
N THR A 118 -9.02 19.70 -7.42
CA THR A 118 -9.23 19.70 -8.87
C THR A 118 -8.03 20.30 -9.58
N LEU A 119 -7.32 19.50 -10.39
CA LEU A 119 -6.19 19.96 -11.18
C LEU A 119 -6.54 20.04 -12.67
N LYS A 120 -6.10 21.13 -13.31
CA LYS A 120 -6.26 21.34 -14.75
C LYS A 120 -5.02 20.82 -15.48
N VAL A 121 -5.23 20.00 -16.50
CA VAL A 121 -4.14 19.38 -17.28
C VAL A 121 -4.25 19.80 -18.73
N ALA A 122 -3.24 20.51 -19.22
CA ALA A 122 -3.09 20.79 -20.64
C ALA A 122 -2.45 19.60 -21.35
N TYR A 123 -2.91 19.29 -22.56
CA TYR A 123 -2.39 18.17 -23.35
C TYR A 123 -2.33 18.51 -24.84
N HIS A 124 -1.51 17.77 -25.59
CA HIS A 124 -1.46 17.89 -27.04
C HIS A 124 -2.50 16.96 -27.69
N PRO A 125 -3.48 17.46 -28.46
CA PRO A 125 -4.59 16.63 -28.92
C PRO A 125 -4.27 15.69 -30.10
N ASN A 126 -3.05 15.72 -30.65
CA ASN A 126 -2.66 15.00 -31.88
C ASN A 126 -1.34 14.21 -31.75
N ASP A 127 -0.98 13.75 -30.55
CA ASP A 127 0.30 13.08 -30.26
C ASP A 127 0.08 11.60 -29.95
N TYR A 128 -0.27 10.84 -30.98
CA TYR A 128 -0.53 9.41 -30.89
C TYR A 128 0.77 8.61 -30.64
N PRO A 129 0.71 7.51 -29.84
CA PRO A 129 -0.44 6.98 -29.10
C PRO A 129 -0.53 7.50 -27.65
N TYR A 130 0.24 8.54 -27.31
CA TYR A 130 0.42 9.00 -25.94
C TYR A 130 -0.77 9.84 -25.48
N GLN A 131 -1.14 10.86 -26.23
CA GLN A 131 -2.20 11.80 -25.88
C GLN A 131 -2.88 12.28 -27.17
N PHE A 132 -4.20 12.09 -27.25
CA PHE A 132 -4.98 12.56 -28.39
C PHE A 132 -6.40 12.87 -27.97
N THR A 133 -7.16 13.53 -28.84
CA THR A 133 -8.59 13.72 -28.63
C THR A 133 -9.35 12.63 -29.37
N ASP A 134 -10.19 11.88 -28.66
CA ASP A 134 -11.02 10.83 -29.24
C ASP A 134 -12.23 11.39 -30.00
N SER A 135 -13.07 10.51 -30.55
CA SER A 135 -14.29 10.92 -31.28
C SER A 135 -15.33 11.62 -30.41
N ASN A 136 -15.23 11.52 -29.09
CA ASN A 136 -16.13 12.17 -28.13
C ASN A 136 -15.58 13.53 -27.65
N GLY A 137 -14.43 13.98 -28.17
CA GLY A 137 -13.80 15.22 -27.72
C GLY A 137 -13.04 15.08 -26.39
N GLN A 138 -12.76 13.85 -25.95
CA GLN A 138 -12.08 13.58 -24.67
C GLN A 138 -10.61 13.23 -24.89
N MET A 139 -9.77 13.56 -23.91
CA MET A 139 -8.38 13.11 -23.91
C MET A 139 -8.32 11.57 -23.80
N ALA A 140 -7.58 10.96 -24.70
CA ALA A 140 -7.35 9.53 -24.78
C ALA A 140 -5.86 9.23 -25.06
N GLY A 141 -5.48 7.96 -24.95
CA GLY A 141 -4.10 7.50 -25.10
C GLY A 141 -3.44 7.14 -23.77
N MET A 142 -2.19 6.71 -23.83
CA MET A 142 -1.45 6.22 -22.66
C MET A 142 -1.34 7.25 -21.52
N SER A 143 -1.18 8.53 -21.86
CA SER A 143 -1.12 9.63 -20.89
C SER A 143 -2.47 9.84 -20.20
N ALA A 144 -3.60 9.64 -20.90
CA ALA A 144 -4.93 9.71 -20.30
C ALA A 144 -5.14 8.60 -19.27
N ASP A 145 -4.67 7.38 -19.58
CA ASP A 145 -4.71 6.26 -18.65
C ASP A 145 -3.82 6.49 -17.42
N LEU A 146 -2.61 7.01 -17.61
CA LEU A 146 -1.71 7.34 -16.52
C LEU A 146 -2.30 8.41 -15.60
N LEU A 147 -2.84 9.49 -16.17
CA LEU A 147 -3.48 10.57 -15.41
C LEU A 147 -4.68 10.05 -14.60
N ARG A 148 -5.49 9.15 -15.18
CA ARG A 148 -6.60 8.51 -14.48
C ARG A 148 -6.11 7.69 -13.27
N LEU A 149 -5.04 6.91 -13.42
CA LEU A 149 -4.46 6.15 -12.32
C LEU A 149 -3.92 7.07 -11.22
N LEU A 150 -3.22 8.15 -11.60
CA LEU A 150 -2.73 9.16 -10.66
C LEU A 150 -3.88 9.83 -9.90
N ALA A 151 -4.95 10.23 -10.60
CA ALA A 151 -6.13 10.84 -9.99
C ALA A 151 -6.78 9.92 -8.95
N GLN A 152 -6.91 8.63 -9.27
CA GLN A 152 -7.43 7.61 -8.36
C GLN A 152 -6.55 7.42 -7.13
N GLN A 153 -5.22 7.37 -7.31
CA GLN A 153 -4.29 7.20 -6.20
C GLN A 153 -4.23 8.41 -5.28
N LEU A 154 -4.34 9.62 -5.83
CA LEU A 154 -4.32 10.88 -5.08
C LEU A 154 -5.70 11.29 -4.55
N ASN A 155 -6.77 10.59 -4.95
CA ASN A 155 -8.16 10.95 -4.67
C ASN A 155 -8.49 12.41 -5.06
N ILE A 156 -8.03 12.82 -6.26
CA ILE A 156 -8.28 14.16 -6.83
C ILE A 156 -9.05 14.06 -8.14
N THR A 157 -9.64 15.18 -8.55
CA THR A 157 -10.28 15.34 -9.85
C THR A 157 -9.28 15.94 -10.85
N LEU A 158 -9.13 15.34 -12.02
CA LEU A 158 -8.41 15.94 -13.14
C LEU A 158 -9.40 16.42 -14.19
N VAL A 159 -9.20 17.65 -14.67
CA VAL A 159 -9.95 18.19 -15.80
C VAL A 159 -8.97 18.58 -16.88
N THR A 160 -9.22 18.16 -18.12
CA THR A 160 -8.37 18.52 -19.24
C THR A 160 -8.74 19.90 -19.76
N VAL A 161 -7.73 20.67 -20.14
CA VAL A 161 -7.89 21.96 -20.82
C VAL A 161 -7.17 21.87 -22.16
N GLY A 162 -7.89 22.21 -23.23
CA GLY A 162 -7.38 22.22 -24.61
C GLY A 162 -6.71 23.53 -24.98
#